data_AF-V5FNU8-F1
#
_entry.id   AF-V5FNU8-F1
#
_cell.length_a   1.000
_cell.length_b   1.000
_cell.length_c   1.000
_cell.angle_alpha   90.00
_cell.angle_beta   90.00
_cell.angle_gamma   90.00
#
_symmetry.space_group_name_H-M   'P 1'
#
loop_
_entity.id
_entity.type
_entity.pdbx_description
1 polymer ?
#
loop_
_entity_poly.entity_id
_entity_poly.type
_entity_poly.pdbx_seq_one_letter_code
_entity_poly.pdbx_strand_id
1 'polypeptide(L)'
;MLPAETTTLAPVLAPSESASTTEPPVKNATLPPFIVPPGWTTNPRSPGYKADWADRNSEGQVFARCHGLAPARPIMEHVDSLMVIFQSGDKFYLWERVSDVLAEIISQDLYDITTVIAELGLRELRRKVIPYLFDPTELNDQS
;
A
#
# COMPACT_ATOMS: atom_id res chain seq x y z
N MET A 1 38.43 65.83 21.20
CA MET A 1 39.02 64.69 20.45
C MET A 1 37.88 63.76 20.05
N LEU A 2 37.93 63.28 18.81
CA LEU A 2 37.02 62.43 17.99
C LEU A 2 36.56 61.10 18.67
N PRO A 3 35.73 60.22 18.03
CA PRO A 3 34.36 60.41 17.48
C PRO A 3 33.42 59.17 17.66
N ALA A 4 32.18 59.25 17.12
CA ALA A 4 31.37 58.19 16.44
C ALA A 4 30.97 56.89 17.22
N GLU A 5 29.96 56.06 16.90
CA GLU A 5 29.23 55.72 15.68
C GLU A 5 27.78 55.22 15.97
N THR A 6 26.98 55.35 14.92
CA THR A 6 25.68 54.74 14.58
C THR A 6 25.73 53.20 14.52
N THR A 7 24.59 52.51 14.77
CA THR A 7 23.97 51.47 13.88
C THR A 7 23.27 50.32 14.66
N THR A 8 21.94 50.38 14.62
CA THR A 8 20.95 49.33 14.29
C THR A 8 21.21 47.88 14.71
N LEU A 9 20.39 47.41 15.66
CA LEU A 9 20.13 45.99 15.94
C LEU A 9 19.13 45.42 14.91
N ALA A 10 19.53 44.40 14.17
CA ALA A 10 18.61 43.52 13.45
C ALA A 10 18.24 42.29 14.31
N PRO A 11 17.01 41.77 14.23
CA PRO A 11 16.62 40.56 14.95
C PRO A 11 17.17 39.31 14.25
N VAL A 12 17.85 38.46 15.01
CA VAL A 12 18.29 37.12 14.59
C VAL A 12 17.04 36.23 14.46
N LEU A 13 16.69 35.87 13.23
CA LEU A 13 15.69 34.84 12.94
C LEU A 13 16.16 33.48 13.48
N ALA A 14 15.22 32.77 14.10
CA ALA A 14 15.36 31.41 14.61
C ALA A 14 15.76 30.39 13.52
N PRO A 15 16.46 29.30 13.87
CA PRO A 15 16.73 28.22 12.95
C PRO A 15 15.45 27.39 12.70
N SER A 16 15.04 27.33 11.44
CA SER A 16 14.06 26.38 10.92
C SER A 16 14.66 24.97 10.91
N GLU A 17 14.39 24.16 11.93
CA GLU A 17 14.47 22.70 11.82
C GLU A 17 13.20 22.18 11.14
N SER A 18 13.16 22.30 9.81
CA SER A 18 12.36 21.37 9.01
C SER A 18 13.12 20.05 9.01
N ALA A 19 12.71 19.15 9.90
CA ALA A 19 13.04 17.73 9.79
C ALA A 19 12.50 17.22 8.44
N SER A 20 13.34 17.29 7.42
CA SER A 20 13.14 16.55 6.17
C SER A 20 13.47 15.10 6.49
N THR A 21 12.48 14.41 7.08
CA THR A 21 12.46 12.95 7.16
C THR A 21 12.60 12.45 5.74
N THR A 22 13.84 12.07 5.40
CA THR A 22 14.16 11.37 4.18
C THR A 22 13.49 10.02 4.31
N GLU A 23 12.27 9.88 3.77
CA GLU A 23 11.70 8.55 3.55
C GLU A 23 12.72 7.75 2.74
N PRO A 24 13.18 6.59 3.24
CA PRO A 24 14.06 5.76 2.45
C PRO A 24 13.32 5.37 1.17
N PRO A 25 13.99 5.37 0.02
CA PRO A 25 13.36 4.90 -1.21
C PRO A 25 12.84 3.49 -0.95
N VAL A 26 11.56 3.27 -1.21
CA VAL A 26 10.91 1.96 -1.17
C VAL A 26 11.63 1.11 -2.21
N LYS A 27 12.76 0.52 -1.81
CA LYS A 27 13.44 -0.51 -2.57
C LYS A 27 12.39 -1.57 -2.76
N ASN A 28 12.07 -1.89 -4.00
CA ASN A 28 11.21 -3.00 -4.39
C ASN A 28 11.69 -4.24 -3.63
N ALA A 29 11.13 -4.48 -2.44
CA ALA A 29 11.57 -5.54 -1.56
C ALA A 29 11.12 -6.82 -2.24
N THR A 30 12.04 -7.53 -2.89
CA THR A 30 11.76 -8.81 -3.51
C THR A 30 11.16 -9.71 -2.44
N LEU A 31 9.94 -10.19 -2.68
CA LEU A 31 9.31 -11.13 -1.75
C LEU A 31 10.18 -12.37 -1.60
N PRO A 32 10.22 -12.98 -0.41
CA PRO A 32 10.82 -14.30 -0.28
C PRO A 32 10.10 -15.28 -1.23
N PRO A 33 10.80 -16.32 -1.74
CA PRO A 33 10.14 -17.37 -2.50
C PRO A 33 9.00 -18.02 -1.70
N PHE A 34 7.87 -18.25 -2.35
CA PHE A 34 6.71 -18.91 -1.74
C PHE A 34 6.05 -19.84 -2.76
N ILE A 35 5.23 -20.77 -2.26
CA ILE A 35 4.45 -21.67 -3.09
C ILE A 35 3.09 -21.02 -3.35
N VAL A 36 2.71 -20.93 -4.61
CA VAL A 36 1.39 -20.40 -4.98
C VAL A 36 0.33 -21.47 -4.66
N PRO A 37 -0.70 -21.15 -3.86
CA PRO A 37 -1.74 -22.12 -3.51
C PRO A 37 -2.53 -22.59 -4.75
N PRO A 38 -3.11 -23.81 -4.73
CA PRO A 38 -4.01 -24.26 -5.80
C PRO A 38 -5.14 -23.25 -6.04
N GLY A 39 -5.41 -22.94 -7.32
CA GLY A 39 -6.42 -21.95 -7.70
C GLY A 39 -5.94 -20.49 -7.66
N TRP A 40 -4.68 -20.22 -7.33
CA TRP A 40 -4.08 -18.89 -7.34
C TRP A 40 -2.97 -18.75 -8.39
N THR A 41 -2.64 -17.52 -8.77
CA THR A 41 -1.55 -17.21 -9.71
C THR A 41 -0.87 -15.89 -9.37
N THR A 42 0.45 -15.83 -9.56
CA THR A 42 1.27 -14.59 -9.49
C THR A 42 1.48 -13.95 -10.85
N ASN A 43 1.08 -14.64 -11.92
CA ASN A 43 1.16 -14.16 -13.30
C ASN A 43 -0.16 -14.44 -14.02
N PRO A 44 -1.21 -13.70 -13.67
CA PRO A 44 -2.48 -13.85 -14.33
C PRO A 44 -2.37 -13.51 -15.81
N ARG A 45 -3.07 -14.31 -16.62
CA ARG A 45 -3.09 -14.16 -18.07
C ARG A 45 -3.99 -13.01 -18.52
N SER A 46 -4.84 -12.49 -17.63
CA SER A 46 -5.75 -11.41 -17.93
C SER A 46 -4.96 -10.09 -18.09
N PRO A 47 -5.23 -9.31 -19.15
CA PRO A 47 -4.69 -7.96 -19.27
C PRO A 47 -5.17 -7.04 -18.13
N GLY A 48 -6.37 -7.32 -17.59
CA GLY A 48 -7.00 -6.57 -16.51
C GLY A 48 -6.11 -6.48 -15.27
N TYR A 49 -5.61 -7.60 -14.75
CA TYR A 49 -4.78 -7.58 -13.54
C TYR A 49 -3.56 -6.67 -13.65
N LYS A 50 -2.83 -6.73 -14.77
CA LYS A 50 -1.68 -5.85 -14.94
C LYS A 50 -2.12 -4.39 -15.02
N ALA A 51 -3.19 -4.11 -15.75
CA ALA A 51 -3.74 -2.76 -15.87
C ALA A 51 -4.27 -2.20 -14.54
N ASP A 52 -4.85 -3.05 -13.68
CA ASP A 52 -5.45 -2.65 -12.39
C ASP A 52 -4.42 -2.18 -11.36
N TRP A 53 -3.14 -2.49 -11.58
CA TRP A 53 -2.07 -2.17 -10.63
C TRP A 53 -0.86 -1.47 -11.27
N ALA A 54 -0.89 -1.20 -12.59
CA ALA A 54 0.25 -0.74 -13.37
C ALA A 54 0.74 0.65 -12.98
N ASP A 55 -0.17 1.56 -12.68
CA ASP A 55 0.12 2.97 -12.46
C ASP A 55 -0.66 3.52 -11.26
N ARG A 56 -0.27 4.72 -10.81
CA ARG A 56 -0.84 5.36 -9.62
C ARG A 56 -2.36 5.57 -9.69
N ASN A 57 -2.95 5.61 -10.88
CA ASN A 57 -4.36 5.87 -11.10
C ASN A 57 -5.13 4.61 -11.51
N SER A 58 -4.47 3.46 -11.56
CA SER A 58 -5.12 2.17 -11.77
C SER A 58 -6.05 1.82 -10.60
N GLU A 59 -7.10 1.05 -10.89
CA GLU A 59 -8.19 0.75 -9.96
C GLU A 59 -7.68 0.23 -8.60
N GLY A 60 -6.77 -0.73 -8.59
CA GLY A 60 -6.20 -1.29 -7.36
C GLY A 60 -5.38 -0.29 -6.56
N GLN A 61 -4.67 0.64 -7.21
CA GLN A 61 -3.93 1.70 -6.51
C GLN A 61 -4.86 2.77 -5.93
N VAL A 62 -5.92 3.12 -6.65
CA VAL A 62 -6.95 4.06 -6.16
C VAL A 62 -7.68 3.44 -4.99
N PHE A 63 -8.13 2.19 -5.12
CA PHE A 63 -8.80 1.45 -4.05
C PHE A 63 -7.93 1.38 -2.79
N ALA A 64 -6.66 0.95 -2.92
CA ALA A 64 -5.73 0.93 -1.79
C ALA A 64 -5.58 2.32 -1.13
N ARG A 65 -5.54 3.40 -1.91
CA ARG A 65 -5.46 4.77 -1.39
C ARG A 65 -6.70 5.19 -0.61
N CYS A 66 -7.90 4.81 -1.05
CA CYS A 66 -9.15 5.07 -0.30
C CYS A 66 -9.12 4.47 1.11
N HIS A 67 -8.28 3.46 1.33
CA HIS A 67 -8.06 2.82 2.63
C HIS A 67 -6.74 3.24 3.31
N GLY A 68 -6.01 4.23 2.77
CA GLY A 68 -4.73 4.67 3.31
C GLY A 68 -3.58 3.66 3.14
N LEU A 69 -3.69 2.76 2.18
CA LEU A 69 -2.76 1.65 1.93
C LEU A 69 -1.92 1.82 0.65
N ALA A 70 -1.81 3.04 0.14
CA ALA A 70 -0.94 3.32 -1.00
C ALA A 70 0.52 3.56 -0.53
N PRO A 71 1.54 3.09 -1.25
CA PRO A 71 1.45 2.26 -2.45
C PRO A 71 1.16 0.79 -2.13
N ALA A 72 0.36 0.15 -2.99
CA ALA A 72 0.05 -1.27 -2.87
C ALA A 72 0.74 -2.08 -3.98
N ARG A 73 1.15 -3.30 -3.68
CA ARG A 73 1.75 -4.23 -4.65
C ARG A 73 0.95 -5.51 -4.71
N PRO A 74 0.36 -5.89 -5.86
CA PRO A 74 -0.36 -7.14 -5.95
C PRO A 74 0.63 -8.32 -5.88
N ILE A 75 0.26 -9.37 -5.16
CA ILE A 75 1.09 -10.56 -4.96
C ILE A 75 0.55 -11.74 -5.76
N MET A 76 -0.75 -12.01 -5.65
CA MET A 76 -1.42 -13.09 -6.38
C MET A 76 -2.92 -12.83 -6.51
N GLU A 77 -3.53 -13.38 -7.55
CA GLU A 77 -4.99 -13.42 -7.72
C GLU A 77 -5.50 -14.85 -7.75
N HIS A 78 -6.76 -15.01 -7.37
CA HIS A 78 -7.47 -16.27 -7.58
C HIS A 78 -7.87 -16.40 -9.06
N VAL A 79 -7.67 -17.58 -9.67
CA VAL A 79 -7.86 -17.79 -11.11
C VAL A 79 -9.31 -17.64 -11.55
N ASP A 80 -10.25 -18.12 -10.72
CA ASP A 80 -11.69 -18.13 -11.04
C ASP A 80 -12.51 -17.12 -10.23
N SER A 81 -11.87 -16.23 -9.46
CA SER A 81 -12.60 -15.24 -8.66
C SER A 81 -11.85 -13.91 -8.67
N LEU A 82 -12.58 -12.80 -8.51
CA LEU A 82 -11.98 -11.47 -8.49
C LEU A 82 -11.37 -11.14 -7.11
N MET A 83 -10.65 -12.10 -6.54
CA MET A 83 -9.96 -11.95 -5.26
C MET A 83 -8.47 -11.72 -5.49
N VAL A 84 -7.92 -10.69 -4.85
CA VAL A 84 -6.50 -10.33 -4.97
C VAL A 84 -5.89 -10.25 -3.59
N ILE A 85 -4.73 -10.89 -3.41
CA ILE A 85 -3.85 -10.64 -2.27
C ILE A 85 -2.78 -9.66 -2.70
N PHE A 86 -2.63 -8.59 -1.94
CA PHE A 86 -1.63 -7.56 -2.17
C PHE A 86 -0.91 -7.17 -0.87
N GLN A 87 0.24 -6.53 -1.01
CA GLN A 87 1.04 -6.02 0.09
C GLN A 87 0.99 -4.50 0.12
N SER A 88 0.87 -3.92 1.31
CA SER A 88 1.11 -2.50 1.58
C SER A 88 1.94 -2.40 2.85
N GLY A 89 3.09 -1.73 2.77
CA GLY A 89 4.09 -1.74 3.84
C GLY A 89 4.55 -3.17 4.17
N ASP A 90 4.48 -3.53 5.45
CA ASP A 90 4.85 -4.82 6.02
C ASP A 90 3.66 -5.79 6.15
N LYS A 91 2.48 -5.42 5.64
CA LYS A 91 1.22 -6.17 5.82
C LYS A 91 0.65 -6.69 4.51
N PHE A 92 -0.16 -7.73 4.64
CA PHE A 92 -0.89 -8.35 3.55
C PHE A 92 -2.39 -8.11 3.67
N TYR A 93 -3.04 -7.99 2.53
CA TYR A 93 -4.44 -7.66 2.42
C TYR A 93 -5.11 -8.53 1.38
N LEU A 94 -6.38 -8.83 1.60
CA LEU A 94 -7.27 -9.48 0.65
C LEU A 94 -8.32 -8.46 0.18
N TRP A 95 -8.38 -8.25 -1.13
CA TRP A 95 -9.44 -7.48 -1.77
C TRP A 95 -10.38 -8.42 -2.52
N GLU A 96 -11.66 -8.41 -2.14
CA GLU A 96 -12.75 -9.09 -2.84
C GLU A 96 -13.45 -8.08 -3.76
N ARG A 97 -13.07 -8.02 -5.05
CA ARG A 97 -13.54 -6.95 -5.97
C ARG A 97 -15.04 -6.95 -6.22
N VAL A 98 -15.70 -8.10 -6.18
CA VAL A 98 -17.15 -8.19 -6.43
C VAL A 98 -17.95 -7.49 -5.33
N SER A 99 -17.45 -7.53 -4.09
CA SER A 99 -18.14 -7.02 -2.91
C SER A 99 -17.52 -5.74 -2.37
N ASP A 100 -16.45 -5.23 -2.99
CA ASP A 100 -15.63 -4.12 -2.53
C ASP A 100 -15.21 -4.25 -1.05
N VAL A 101 -15.02 -5.49 -0.60
CA VAL A 101 -14.56 -5.79 0.76
C VAL A 101 -13.04 -5.87 0.77
N LEU A 102 -12.44 -5.06 1.65
CA LEU A 102 -11.02 -5.13 1.97
C LEU A 102 -10.83 -5.71 3.37
N ALA A 103 -9.91 -6.66 3.49
CA ALA A 103 -9.51 -7.20 4.78
C ALA A 103 -7.99 -7.27 4.94
N GLU A 104 -7.49 -6.86 6.10
CA GLU A 104 -6.12 -7.12 6.53
C GLU A 104 -5.99 -8.60 6.93
N ILE A 105 -4.97 -9.26 6.42
CA ILE A 105 -4.61 -10.61 6.82
C ILE A 105 -3.75 -10.51 8.08
N ILE A 106 -4.13 -11.24 9.13
CA ILE A 106 -3.48 -11.11 10.45
C ILE A 106 -2.03 -11.61 10.42
N SER A 107 -1.73 -12.63 9.60
CA SER A 107 -0.35 -13.07 9.40
C SER A 107 0.43 -12.05 8.56
N GLN A 108 1.66 -11.79 8.98
CA GLN A 108 2.65 -11.02 8.22
C GLN A 108 3.64 -11.92 7.47
N ASP A 109 3.48 -13.23 7.56
CA ASP A 109 4.33 -14.19 6.84
C ASP A 109 3.59 -14.74 5.62
N LEU A 110 4.10 -14.41 4.43
CA LEU A 110 3.54 -14.88 3.17
C LEU A 110 3.56 -16.42 3.05
N TYR A 111 4.56 -17.08 3.65
CA TYR A 111 4.62 -18.54 3.68
C TYR A 111 3.46 -19.12 4.50
N ASP A 112 3.19 -18.57 5.69
CA ASP A 112 2.05 -18.99 6.51
C ASP A 112 0.72 -18.74 5.80
N ILE A 113 0.57 -17.57 5.17
CA ILE A 113 -0.64 -17.22 4.41
C ILE A 113 -0.89 -18.25 3.30
N THR A 114 0.13 -18.53 2.49
CA THR A 114 0.01 -19.43 1.34
C THR A 114 -0.20 -20.88 1.78
N THR A 115 0.43 -21.30 2.88
CA THR A 115 0.23 -22.63 3.48
C THR A 115 -1.21 -22.81 3.96
N VAL A 116 -1.76 -21.84 4.71
CA VAL A 116 -3.16 -21.90 5.18
C VAL A 116 -4.13 -21.98 4.01
N ILE A 117 -3.93 -21.16 2.97
CA ILE A 117 -4.79 -21.20 1.77
C ILE A 117 -4.68 -22.56 1.06
N ALA A 118 -3.48 -23.12 0.94
CA ALA A 118 -3.26 -24.38 0.24
C ALA A 118 -3.82 -25.60 0.99
N GLU A 119 -3.67 -25.65 2.31
CA GLU A 119 -4.02 -26.81 3.13
C GLU A 119 -5.43 -26.76 3.69
N LEU A 120 -5.90 -25.56 4.08
CA LEU A 120 -7.15 -25.37 4.82
C LEU A 120 -8.17 -24.53 4.04
N GLY A 121 -7.72 -23.77 3.05
CA GLY A 121 -8.55 -22.90 2.22
C GLY A 121 -8.67 -21.47 2.75
N LEU A 122 -9.12 -20.58 1.88
CA LEU A 122 -9.18 -19.12 2.16
C LEU A 122 -10.04 -18.76 3.38
N ARG A 123 -11.08 -19.55 3.69
CA ARG A 123 -12.00 -19.29 4.82
C ARG A 123 -11.31 -19.39 6.18
N GLU A 124 -10.25 -20.18 6.28
CA GLU A 124 -9.49 -20.37 7.51
C GLU A 124 -8.43 -19.27 7.73
N LEU A 125 -8.25 -18.39 6.74
CA LEU A 125 -7.35 -17.25 6.85
C LEU A 125 -7.95 -16.20 7.81
N ARG A 126 -7.28 -16.00 8.94
CA ARG A 126 -7.68 -14.98 9.92
C ARG A 126 -7.50 -13.59 9.32
N ARG A 127 -8.59 -12.81 9.34
CA ARG A 127 -8.67 -11.52 8.67
C ARG A 127 -9.51 -10.51 9.47
N LYS A 128 -9.22 -9.23 9.28
CA LYS A 128 -9.96 -8.10 9.84
C LYS A 128 -10.40 -7.18 8.72
N VAL A 129 -11.71 -6.93 8.61
CA VAL A 129 -12.25 -5.99 7.61
C VAL A 129 -11.75 -4.57 7.87
N ILE A 130 -11.33 -3.89 6.82
CA ILE A 130 -10.82 -2.52 6.85
C ILE A 130 -11.88 -1.59 6.25
N PRO A 131 -12.33 -0.56 7.00
CA PRO A 131 -13.28 0.41 6.47
C PRO A 131 -12.60 1.35 5.48
N TYR A 132 -13.41 2.02 4.66
CA TYR A 132 -12.95 3.17 3.87
C TYR A 132 -12.48 4.29 4.80
N LEU A 133 -11.36 4.91 4.46
CA LEU A 133 -10.89 6.14 5.11
C LEU A 133 -11.30 7.39 4.32
N PHE A 134 -11.42 7.24 3.00
CA PHE A 134 -11.79 8.30 2.07
C PHE A 134 -12.86 7.79 1.11
N ASP A 135 -13.76 8.68 0.68
CA ASP A 135 -14.68 8.39 -0.41
C ASP A 135 -13.88 8.36 -1.73
N PRO A 136 -14.06 7.33 -2.59
CA PRO A 136 -13.39 7.26 -3.88
C PRO A 136 -13.62 8.52 -4.77
N THR A 137 -14.75 9.19 -4.61
CA THR A 137 -15.09 10.40 -5.38
C THR A 137 -14.29 11.63 -4.96
N GLU A 138 -13.82 11.69 -3.71
CA GLU A 138 -13.03 12.81 -3.18
C GLU A 138 -11.57 12.79 -3.65
N LEU A 139 -11.09 11.66 -4.18
CA LEU A 139 -9.72 11.49 -4.66
C LEU A 139 -9.48 12.03 -6.08
N ASN A 140 -10.55 12.36 -6.82
CA ASN A 140 -10.46 12.81 -8.20
C ASN A 140 -10.16 14.32 -8.36
N ASP A 141 -10.25 15.10 -7.27
CA ASP A 141 -10.07 16.56 -7.28
C ASP A 141 -8.62 17.03 -6.98
N GLN A 142 -7.65 16.11 -6.82
CA GLN A 142 -6.25 16.45 -6.52
C GLN A 142 -5.26 16.26 -7.69
N SER A 143 -5.74 16.33 -8.94
CA SER A 143 -4.91 16.29 -10.16
C SER A 143 -4.38 17.65 -10.59
#